data_AF-A0A956RJF5-F1
#
_entry.id   AF-A0A956RJF5-F1
#
_cell.length_a   1.000
_cell.length_b   1.000
_cell.length_c   1.000
_cell.angle_alpha   90.00
_cell.angle_beta   90.00
_cell.angle_gamma   90.00
#
_symmetry.space_group_name_H-M   'P 1'
#
loop_
_entity.id
_entity.type
_entity.pdbx_description
1 polymer ?
#
loop_
_entity_poly.entity_id
_entity_poly.type
_entity_poly.pdbx_seq_one_letter_code
_entity_poly.pdbx_strand_id
1 'polypeptide(L)'
;MIEAVLLLLCVLGCVVLTVAPLPSPEFMDPKSPRARSMRVSERRWAYTLLTISSFLFLTLYAYSRGADWRAVGYLAVMMVVSIALIHPWLLVRGLLIPLGQVELAYRLSRLGGHPWLRDPTGGAVLSGALALVRRGQHHQGLASWLEGHLDDGPLRGAGVAAAGLLAASRGDVADARVLLESVEALDPELCPQAAWKIAIDWRVADAASRGAWREVLQLGRTGLKTSRTTRLVTLAAARMTGEWAEDAALVRAWLLAPRRLGNLSLLRLALRQAAPSVSETRETGDAALDRLAVVAPLAELDAAVAANDGHTPCADVVGLQVETLAALERREPDEQAALVARLALAWDRALRSNFLLEHLSGRVLEVRASHAAEELRDQLESDVAADLACALQHHRVPLSRLSALLHERERPSPVLARAIDRVTGDLLAEIDETAQALSERQHRLAEQHKRLSLVDPDGAGNFHSIELWRAWLAVRDVYEDVARVGGEQVRRLAFPTLEKQLGRLALWVWQVHDERGFADAIFLWLLREAEALGNTASADTYRHNLAVSF
;
A
#
# COMPACT_ATOMS: atom_id res chain seq x y z
N MET A 1 -26.41 -58.06 3.58
CA MET A 1 -25.55 -58.21 2.38
C MET A 1 -25.80 -57.09 1.37
N ILE A 2 -27.05 -56.86 0.96
CA ILE A 2 -27.42 -55.84 -0.05
C ILE A 2 -26.97 -54.43 0.34
N GLU A 3 -27.16 -54.01 1.60
CA GLU A 3 -26.73 -52.70 2.10
C GLU A 3 -25.21 -52.50 2.06
N ALA A 4 -24.45 -53.55 2.38
CA ALA A 4 -22.98 -53.51 2.33
C ALA A 4 -22.46 -53.39 0.89
N VAL A 5 -23.14 -54.04 -0.07
CA VAL A 5 -22.81 -53.93 -1.50
C VAL A 5 -23.13 -52.53 -2.03
N LEU A 6 -24.27 -51.95 -1.67
CA LEU A 6 -24.63 -50.58 -2.05
C LEU A 6 -23.65 -49.55 -1.49
N LEU A 7 -23.29 -49.68 -0.20
CA LEU A 7 -22.29 -48.82 0.42
C LEU A 7 -20.91 -48.96 -0.24
N LEU A 8 -20.49 -50.19 -0.56
CA LEU A 8 -19.23 -50.44 -1.28
C LEU A 8 -19.25 -49.78 -2.66
N LEU A 9 -20.35 -49.91 -3.41
CA LEU A 9 -20.51 -49.28 -4.73
C LEU A 9 -20.52 -47.76 -4.65
N CYS A 10 -21.12 -47.16 -3.61
CA CYS A 10 -21.05 -45.72 -3.37
C CYS A 10 -19.62 -45.26 -3.07
N VAL A 11 -18.88 -45.98 -2.22
CA VAL A 11 -17.46 -45.67 -1.95
C VAL A 11 -16.64 -45.81 -3.23
N LEU A 12 -16.84 -46.90 -3.99
CA LEU A 12 -16.14 -47.13 -5.26
C LEU A 12 -16.47 -46.03 -6.28
N GLY A 13 -17.73 -45.60 -6.36
CA GLY A 13 -18.17 -44.49 -7.19
C GLY A 13 -17.51 -43.17 -6.78
N CYS A 14 -17.40 -42.88 -5.48
CA CYS A 14 -16.64 -41.74 -4.98
C CYS A 14 -15.15 -41.86 -5.33
N VAL A 15 -14.54 -43.04 -5.22
CA VAL A 15 -13.14 -43.27 -5.60
C VAL A 15 -12.94 -42.99 -7.10
N VAL A 16 -13.77 -43.57 -7.97
CA VAL A 16 -13.69 -43.39 -9.43
C VAL A 16 -13.87 -41.92 -9.81
N LEU A 17 -14.84 -41.22 -9.21
CA LEU A 17 -15.04 -39.78 -9.43
C LEU A 17 -13.88 -38.92 -8.92
N THR A 18 -13.20 -39.33 -7.85
CA THR A 18 -12.03 -38.60 -7.32
C THR A 18 -10.73 -38.88 -8.06
N VAL A 19 -10.62 -40.02 -8.74
CA VAL A 19 -9.42 -40.43 -9.49
C VAL A 19 -9.50 -40.00 -10.95
N ALA A 20 -10.70 -39.74 -11.48
CA ALA A 20 -10.86 -39.16 -12.81
C ALA A 20 -10.13 -37.80 -12.86
N PRO A 21 -9.04 -37.67 -13.65
CA PRO A 21 -8.35 -36.41 -13.76
C PRO A 21 -9.35 -35.37 -14.28
N LEU A 22 -9.51 -34.26 -13.56
CA LEU A 22 -10.18 -33.12 -14.13
C LEU A 22 -9.46 -32.79 -15.44
N PRO A 23 -10.19 -32.54 -16.55
CA PRO A 23 -9.56 -32.15 -17.79
C PRO A 23 -8.67 -30.94 -17.50
N SER A 24 -7.35 -31.14 -17.58
CA SER A 24 -6.41 -30.04 -17.41
C SER A 24 -6.73 -29.01 -18.49
N PRO A 25 -6.83 -27.72 -18.16
CA PRO A 25 -7.03 -26.71 -19.19
C PRO A 25 -5.94 -26.89 -20.26
N GLU A 26 -6.34 -27.08 -21.52
CA GLU A 26 -5.45 -27.43 -22.64
C GLU A 26 -4.30 -26.43 -22.86
N PHE A 27 -4.38 -25.27 -22.22
CA PHE A 27 -3.45 -24.15 -22.38
C PHE A 27 -2.31 -24.08 -21.34
N MET A 28 -2.24 -24.97 -20.34
CA MET A 28 -1.19 -24.88 -19.31
C MET A 28 -0.02 -25.83 -19.59
N ASP A 29 1.20 -25.29 -19.71
CA ASP A 29 2.42 -26.12 -19.85
C ASP A 29 2.49 -27.13 -18.68
N PRO A 30 2.46 -28.45 -18.97
CA PRO A 30 2.48 -29.49 -17.94
C PRO A 30 3.76 -29.50 -17.10
N LYS A 31 4.85 -28.86 -17.56
CA LYS A 31 6.11 -28.72 -16.83
C LYS A 31 6.17 -27.48 -15.94
N SER A 32 5.25 -26.53 -16.12
CA SER A 32 5.22 -25.30 -15.33
C SER A 32 5.10 -25.60 -13.82
N PRO A 33 5.73 -24.80 -12.94
CA PRO A 33 5.56 -24.92 -11.49
C PRO A 33 4.08 -24.85 -11.07
N ARG A 34 3.28 -24.04 -11.78
CA ARG A 34 1.82 -23.91 -11.58
C ARG A 34 1.09 -25.23 -11.84
N ALA A 35 1.34 -25.88 -12.97
CA ALA A 35 0.72 -27.17 -13.31
C ALA A 35 1.10 -28.26 -12.29
N ARG A 36 2.36 -28.31 -11.87
CA ARG A 36 2.81 -29.25 -10.82
C ARG A 36 2.09 -28.99 -9.49
N SER A 37 1.99 -27.73 -9.08
CA SER A 37 1.30 -27.34 -7.85
C SER A 37 -0.19 -27.72 -7.91
N MET A 38 -0.87 -27.40 -9.01
CA MET A 38 -2.29 -27.74 -9.23
C MET A 38 -2.55 -29.24 -9.14
N ARG A 39 -1.73 -30.07 -9.80
CA ARG A 39 -1.80 -31.54 -9.70
C ARG A 39 -1.60 -32.05 -8.27
N VAL A 40 -0.70 -31.43 -7.50
CA VAL A 40 -0.51 -31.78 -6.08
C VAL A 40 -1.77 -31.45 -5.27
N SER A 41 -2.40 -30.30 -5.52
CA SER A 41 -3.67 -29.94 -4.87
C SER A 41 -4.81 -30.88 -5.25
N GLU A 42 -4.96 -31.21 -6.53
CA GLU A 42 -5.95 -32.18 -7.00
C GLU A 42 -5.78 -33.54 -6.33
N ARG A 43 -4.55 -34.07 -6.32
CA ARG A 43 -4.25 -35.32 -5.61
C ARG A 43 -4.61 -35.25 -4.13
N ARG A 44 -4.36 -34.12 -3.47
CA ARG A 44 -4.73 -33.94 -2.05
C ARG A 44 -6.21 -33.88 -1.83
N TRP A 45 -6.96 -33.20 -2.70
CA TRP A 45 -8.42 -33.22 -2.63
C TRP A 45 -8.97 -34.62 -2.84
N ALA A 46 -8.44 -35.37 -3.81
CA ALA A 46 -8.78 -36.77 -4.02
C ALA A 46 -8.48 -37.61 -2.77
N TYR A 47 -7.28 -37.49 -2.18
CA TYR A 47 -6.94 -38.18 -0.94
C TYR A 47 -7.82 -37.78 0.25
N THR A 48 -8.23 -36.52 0.34
CA THR A 48 -9.14 -36.03 1.39
C THR A 48 -10.51 -36.68 1.26
N LEU A 49 -11.07 -36.67 0.05
CA LEU A 49 -12.37 -37.27 -0.23
C LEU A 49 -12.33 -38.79 -0.02
N LEU A 50 -11.29 -39.46 -0.50
CA LEU A 50 -11.07 -40.88 -0.26
C LEU A 50 -11.00 -41.20 1.24
N THR A 51 -10.26 -40.39 2.00
CA THR A 51 -10.11 -40.55 3.45
C THR A 51 -11.46 -40.37 4.15
N ILE A 52 -12.18 -39.28 3.90
CA ILE A 52 -13.50 -39.03 4.49
C ILE A 52 -14.48 -40.15 4.15
N SER A 53 -14.55 -40.57 2.89
CA SER A 53 -15.42 -41.66 2.44
C SER A 53 -15.06 -42.99 3.10
N SER A 54 -13.77 -43.30 3.24
CA SER A 54 -13.30 -44.52 3.90
C SER A 54 -13.66 -44.53 5.38
N PHE A 55 -13.45 -43.42 6.10
CA PHE A 55 -13.80 -43.32 7.52
C PHE A 55 -15.32 -43.33 7.74
N LEU A 56 -16.10 -42.69 6.87
CA LEU A 56 -17.56 -42.74 6.94
C LEU A 56 -18.07 -44.18 6.74
N PHE A 57 -17.52 -44.90 5.75
CA PHE A 57 -17.84 -46.31 5.52
C PHE A 57 -17.49 -47.18 6.72
N LEU A 58 -16.27 -47.05 7.25
CA LEU A 58 -15.84 -47.81 8.44
C LEU A 58 -16.71 -47.50 9.66
N THR A 59 -17.14 -46.26 9.82
CA THR A 59 -18.03 -45.83 10.92
C THR A 59 -19.40 -46.47 10.78
N LEU A 60 -20.00 -46.42 9.59
CA LEU A 60 -21.30 -47.05 9.32
C LEU A 60 -21.22 -48.57 9.47
N TYR A 61 -20.14 -49.19 8.98
CA TYR A 61 -19.89 -50.61 9.12
C TYR A 61 -19.77 -51.02 10.60
N ALA A 62 -18.97 -50.30 11.39
CA ALA A 62 -18.83 -50.52 12.83
C ALA A 62 -20.18 -50.40 13.54
N TYR A 63 -20.96 -49.36 13.21
CA TYR A 63 -22.30 -49.17 13.78
C TYR A 63 -23.23 -50.33 13.45
N SER A 64 -23.25 -50.80 12.19
CA SER A 64 -24.07 -51.95 11.76
C SER A 64 -23.73 -53.26 12.49
N ARG A 65 -22.52 -53.37 13.03
CA ARG A 65 -22.03 -54.53 13.79
C ARG A 65 -22.25 -54.40 15.30
N GLY A 66 -22.92 -53.34 15.75
CA GLY A 66 -23.16 -53.07 17.16
C GLY A 66 -21.92 -52.61 17.91
N ALA A 67 -20.95 -51.96 17.23
CA ALA A 67 -19.78 -51.41 17.90
C ALA A 67 -20.17 -50.27 18.85
N ASP A 68 -19.53 -50.23 20.02
CA ASP A 68 -19.72 -49.16 21.00
C ASP A 68 -19.27 -47.80 20.47
N TRP A 69 -19.85 -46.72 21.00
CA TRP A 69 -19.51 -45.33 20.68
C TRP A 69 -18.00 -45.00 20.79
N ARG A 70 -17.26 -45.74 21.61
CA ARG A 70 -15.80 -45.61 21.74
C ARG A 70 -15.08 -45.94 20.44
N ALA A 71 -15.51 -46.99 19.72
CA ALA A 71 -14.93 -47.36 18.43
C ALA A 71 -15.16 -46.26 17.38
N VAL A 72 -16.35 -45.67 17.36
CA VAL A 72 -16.67 -44.50 16.53
C VAL A 72 -15.79 -43.31 16.90
N GLY A 73 -15.57 -43.07 18.19
CA GLY A 73 -14.65 -42.04 18.68
C GLY A 73 -13.22 -42.22 18.15
N TYR A 74 -12.66 -43.44 18.21
CA TYR A 74 -11.32 -43.72 17.67
C TYR A 74 -11.25 -43.50 16.15
N LEU A 75 -12.26 -43.92 15.39
CA LEU A 75 -12.33 -43.67 13.95
C LEU A 75 -12.37 -42.17 13.64
N ALA A 76 -13.13 -41.38 14.41
CA ALA A 76 -13.18 -39.94 14.27
C ALA A 76 -11.82 -39.28 14.56
N VAL A 77 -11.11 -39.71 15.62
CA VAL A 77 -9.76 -39.21 15.92
C VAL A 77 -8.79 -39.56 14.79
N MET A 78 -8.80 -40.81 14.30
CA MET A 78 -7.98 -41.24 13.17
C MET A 78 -8.27 -40.43 11.91
N MET A 79 -9.55 -40.16 11.61
CA MET A 79 -9.95 -39.30 10.50
C MET A 79 -9.37 -37.88 10.64
N VAL A 80 -9.46 -37.27 11.82
CA VAL A 80 -8.89 -35.94 12.07
C VAL A 80 -7.38 -35.94 11.90
N VAL A 81 -6.67 -36.96 12.40
CA VAL A 81 -5.23 -37.12 12.22
C VAL A 81 -4.88 -37.29 10.75
N SER A 82 -5.60 -38.13 10.00
CA SER A 82 -5.39 -38.31 8.56
C SER A 82 -5.63 -37.02 7.78
N ILE A 83 -6.70 -36.27 8.08
CA ILE A 83 -6.97 -34.97 7.45
C ILE A 83 -5.84 -33.98 7.75
N ALA A 84 -5.35 -33.96 8.99
CA ALA A 84 -4.24 -33.08 9.40
C ALA A 84 -2.92 -33.43 8.68
N LEU A 85 -2.67 -34.72 8.39
CA LEU A 85 -1.54 -35.18 7.59
C LEU A 85 -1.67 -34.82 6.11
N ILE A 86 -2.89 -34.88 5.54
CA ILE A 86 -3.16 -34.51 4.14
C ILE A 86 -3.10 -32.99 3.94
N HIS A 87 -3.56 -32.22 4.94
CA HIS A 87 -3.60 -30.76 4.94
C HIS A 87 -2.68 -30.20 6.03
N PRO A 88 -1.35 -30.21 5.81
CA PRO A 88 -0.37 -29.74 6.79
C PRO A 88 -0.64 -28.31 7.27
N TRP A 89 -1.26 -27.47 6.43
CA TRP A 89 -1.67 -26.11 6.79
C TRP A 89 -2.57 -26.03 8.03
N LEU A 90 -3.43 -27.03 8.28
CA LEU A 90 -4.26 -27.06 9.49
C LEU A 90 -3.41 -27.17 10.75
N LEU A 91 -2.36 -27.99 10.72
CA LEU A 91 -1.39 -28.12 11.81
C LEU A 91 -0.54 -26.85 11.95
N VAL A 92 -0.06 -26.31 10.83
CA VAL A 92 0.72 -25.07 10.82
C VAL A 92 -0.08 -23.93 11.47
N ARG A 93 -1.31 -23.70 11.01
CA ARG A 93 -2.15 -22.59 11.46
C ARG A 93 -2.73 -22.80 12.86
N GLY A 94 -3.15 -24.03 13.18
CA GLY A 94 -3.83 -24.35 14.44
C GLY A 94 -2.88 -24.58 15.61
N LEU A 95 -1.66 -25.05 15.34
CA LEU A 95 -0.72 -25.48 16.38
C LEU A 95 0.63 -24.74 16.27
N LEU A 96 1.33 -24.83 15.14
CA LEU A 96 2.72 -24.36 15.06
C LEU A 96 2.86 -22.83 15.13
N ILE A 97 2.02 -22.09 14.42
CA ILE A 97 2.02 -20.62 14.46
C ILE A 97 1.64 -20.11 15.86
N PRO A 98 0.54 -20.57 16.51
CA PRO A 98 0.22 -20.17 17.88
C PRO A 98 1.32 -20.46 18.90
N LEU A 99 2.05 -21.57 18.74
CA LEU A 99 3.17 -21.96 19.60
C LEU A 99 4.49 -21.26 19.24
N GLY A 100 4.56 -20.48 18.15
CA GLY A 100 5.76 -19.78 17.74
C GLY A 100 6.88 -20.68 17.19
N GLN A 101 6.54 -21.86 16.68
CA GLN A 101 7.50 -22.84 16.14
C GLN A 101 7.91 -22.49 14.70
N VAL A 102 8.85 -21.55 14.55
CA VAL A 102 9.23 -20.94 13.25
C VAL A 102 9.70 -21.95 12.21
N GLU A 103 10.74 -22.72 12.51
CA GLU A 103 11.32 -23.66 11.54
C GLU A 103 10.33 -24.77 11.15
N LEU A 104 9.59 -25.30 12.12
CA LEU A 104 8.59 -26.33 11.85
C LEU A 104 7.43 -25.79 11.02
N ALA A 105 6.97 -24.56 11.30
CA ALA A 105 5.93 -23.90 10.50
C ALA A 105 6.39 -23.71 9.05
N TYR A 106 7.64 -23.31 8.84
CA TYR A 106 8.25 -23.22 7.50
C TYR A 106 8.33 -24.59 6.82
N ARG A 107 9.00 -25.57 7.44
CA ARG A 107 9.25 -26.90 6.83
C ARG A 107 7.96 -27.63 6.49
N LEU A 108 6.97 -27.57 7.39
CA LEU A 108 5.67 -28.22 7.18
C LEU A 108 4.83 -27.49 6.12
N SER A 109 4.95 -26.16 6.01
CA SER A 109 4.30 -25.38 4.94
C SER A 109 4.96 -25.59 3.57
N ARG A 110 6.26 -25.89 3.53
CA ARG A 110 7.01 -26.21 2.31
C ARG A 110 6.54 -27.53 1.67
N LEU A 111 5.92 -28.42 2.45
CA LEU A 111 5.22 -29.56 1.86
C LEU A 111 4.11 -29.11 0.89
N GLY A 112 3.70 -27.84 0.91
CA GLY A 112 2.86 -27.20 -0.10
C GLY A 112 1.37 -27.35 0.16
N GLY A 113 0.56 -27.07 -0.87
CA GLY A 113 -0.90 -27.20 -0.87
C GLY A 113 -1.65 -25.90 -0.64
N HIS A 114 -2.98 -26.00 -0.53
CA HIS A 114 -3.83 -24.85 -0.23
C HIS A 114 -3.49 -24.28 1.16
N PRO A 115 -3.29 -22.95 1.31
CA PRO A 115 -3.59 -21.89 0.35
C PRO A 115 -2.40 -21.42 -0.53
N TRP A 116 -1.21 -22.00 -0.37
CA TRP A 116 0.04 -21.53 -0.96
C TRP A 116 0.34 -22.08 -2.36
N LEU A 117 -0.69 -22.53 -3.08
CA LEU A 117 -0.52 -23.19 -4.38
C LEU A 117 0.25 -22.34 -5.41
N ARG A 118 -0.01 -21.04 -5.38
CA ARG A 118 0.56 -20.05 -6.31
C ARG A 118 1.91 -19.51 -5.85
N ASP A 119 2.27 -19.71 -4.59
CA ASP A 119 3.51 -19.21 -4.00
C ASP A 119 3.92 -20.11 -2.82
N PRO A 120 4.45 -21.32 -3.11
CA PRO A 120 4.76 -22.30 -2.06
C PRO A 120 5.95 -21.87 -1.20
N THR A 121 6.98 -21.28 -1.82
CA THR A 121 8.18 -20.79 -1.11
C THR A 121 7.83 -19.59 -0.24
N GLY A 122 7.23 -18.55 -0.81
CA GLY A 122 6.80 -17.37 -0.07
C GLY A 122 5.75 -17.72 1.00
N GLY A 123 4.83 -18.64 0.72
CA GLY A 123 3.87 -19.14 1.70
C GLY A 123 4.51 -19.86 2.90
N ALA A 124 5.58 -20.61 2.66
CA ALA A 124 6.34 -21.26 3.73
C ALA A 124 7.08 -20.23 4.60
N VAL A 125 7.74 -19.25 3.98
CA VAL A 125 8.39 -18.16 4.72
C VAL A 125 7.36 -17.34 5.50
N LEU A 126 6.23 -16.98 4.87
CA LEU A 126 5.14 -16.25 5.53
C LEU A 126 4.60 -16.97 6.76
N SER A 127 4.50 -18.30 6.69
CA SER A 127 4.10 -19.13 7.82
C SER A 127 5.11 -19.09 8.97
N GLY A 128 6.40 -19.14 8.63
CA GLY A 128 7.50 -18.93 9.58
C GLY A 128 7.48 -17.52 10.19
N ALA A 129 7.28 -16.48 9.38
CA ALA A 129 7.21 -15.09 9.83
C ALA A 129 6.01 -14.85 10.77
N LEU A 130 4.85 -15.44 10.47
CA LEU A 130 3.69 -15.42 11.38
C LEU A 130 3.97 -16.09 12.72
N ALA A 131 4.65 -17.24 12.71
CA ALA A 131 5.08 -17.91 13.93
C ALA A 131 6.08 -17.05 14.72
N LEU A 132 7.02 -16.38 14.03
CA LEU A 132 8.00 -15.49 14.65
C LEU A 132 7.31 -14.30 15.34
N VAL A 133 6.43 -13.59 14.64
CA VAL A 133 5.64 -12.49 15.21
C VAL A 133 4.83 -12.96 16.42
N ARG A 134 4.32 -14.20 16.39
CA ARG A 134 3.50 -14.73 17.48
C ARG A 134 4.29 -15.00 18.77
N ARG A 135 5.62 -15.18 18.70
CA ARG A 135 6.48 -15.32 19.90
C ARG A 135 6.54 -14.03 20.73
N GLY A 136 6.25 -12.88 20.12
CA GLY A 136 6.28 -11.57 20.80
C GLY A 136 7.69 -11.03 21.12
N GLN A 137 8.75 -11.78 20.79
CA GLN A 137 10.14 -11.34 20.91
C GLN A 137 10.84 -11.53 19.57
N HIS A 138 11.52 -10.48 19.10
CA HIS A 138 12.33 -10.54 17.88
C HIS A 138 13.50 -11.50 18.09
N HIS A 139 13.75 -12.36 17.11
CA HIS A 139 14.90 -13.28 17.12
C HIS A 139 15.67 -13.14 15.80
N GLN A 140 16.75 -12.37 15.81
CA GLN A 140 17.51 -12.00 14.63
C GLN A 140 17.94 -13.22 13.80
N GLY A 141 18.47 -14.27 14.44
CA GLY A 141 18.91 -15.48 13.72
C GLY A 141 17.79 -16.19 12.95
N LEU A 142 16.56 -16.22 13.47
CA LEU A 142 15.42 -16.83 12.78
C LEU A 142 14.88 -15.92 11.68
N ALA A 143 14.92 -14.60 11.89
CA ALA A 143 14.55 -13.63 10.87
C ALA A 143 15.50 -13.70 9.66
N SER A 144 16.82 -13.64 9.90
CA SER A 144 17.82 -13.77 8.83
C SER A 144 17.78 -15.13 8.14
N TRP A 145 17.48 -16.20 8.88
CA TRP A 145 17.25 -17.52 8.29
C TRP A 145 16.04 -17.52 7.35
N LEU A 146 14.92 -16.90 7.74
CA LEU A 146 13.74 -16.76 6.88
C LEU A 146 13.99 -15.86 5.67
N GLU A 147 14.77 -14.78 5.83
CA GLU A 147 15.16 -13.89 4.73
C GLU A 147 16.00 -14.62 3.69
N GLY A 148 16.96 -15.45 4.10
CA GLY A 148 17.71 -16.28 3.16
C GLY A 148 16.82 -17.21 2.33
N HIS A 149 15.70 -17.71 2.90
CA HIS A 149 14.74 -18.54 2.16
C HIS A 149 13.76 -17.74 1.29
N LEU A 150 13.70 -16.41 1.40
CA LEU A 150 12.98 -15.58 0.43
C LEU A 150 13.75 -15.52 -0.89
N ASP A 151 15.08 -15.55 -0.82
CA ASP A 151 15.96 -15.48 -1.99
C ASP A 151 16.05 -16.83 -2.75
N ASP A 152 15.56 -17.93 -2.15
CA ASP A 152 15.54 -19.28 -2.75
C ASP A 152 14.61 -19.42 -3.98
N GLY A 153 13.78 -18.41 -4.28
CA GLY A 153 12.83 -18.49 -5.37
C GLY A 153 12.18 -17.14 -5.70
N PRO A 154 11.31 -17.11 -6.73
CA PRO A 154 10.75 -15.86 -7.21
C PRO A 154 9.88 -15.19 -6.14
N LEU A 155 10.10 -13.90 -5.94
CA LEU A 155 9.34 -13.03 -5.07
C LEU A 155 7.91 -12.86 -5.60
N ARG A 156 6.96 -13.41 -4.85
CA ARG A 156 5.51 -13.35 -5.12
C ARG A 156 4.77 -12.79 -3.90
N GLY A 157 3.45 -12.70 -3.99
CA GLY A 157 2.66 -11.98 -2.97
C GLY A 157 2.78 -12.53 -1.54
N ALA A 158 3.00 -13.84 -1.35
CA ALA A 158 3.25 -14.35 0.00
C ALA A 158 4.67 -14.06 0.46
N GLY A 159 5.65 -14.05 -0.43
CA GLY A 159 7.02 -13.61 -0.15
C GLY A 159 7.10 -12.14 0.27
N VAL A 160 6.44 -11.23 -0.47
CA VAL A 160 6.36 -9.80 -0.11
C VAL A 160 5.66 -9.62 1.24
N ALA A 161 4.56 -10.33 1.48
CA ALA A 161 3.89 -10.31 2.78
C ALA A 161 4.78 -10.84 3.91
N ALA A 162 5.57 -11.88 3.64
CA ALA A 162 6.50 -12.43 4.62
C ALA A 162 7.59 -11.41 4.98
N ALA A 163 8.17 -10.75 3.98
CA ALA A 163 9.14 -9.68 4.18
C ALA A 163 8.56 -8.53 5.03
N GLY A 164 7.33 -8.11 4.76
CA GLY A 164 6.64 -7.11 5.57
C GLY A 164 6.45 -7.53 7.03
N LEU A 165 6.08 -8.80 7.29
CA LEU A 165 5.99 -9.32 8.66
C LEU A 165 7.36 -9.46 9.34
N LEU A 166 8.43 -9.76 8.59
CA LEU A 166 9.79 -9.80 9.11
C LEU A 166 10.27 -8.39 9.50
N ALA A 167 10.00 -7.38 8.69
CA ALA A 167 10.22 -5.97 9.02
C ALA A 167 9.45 -5.55 10.29
N ALA A 168 8.16 -5.90 10.37
CA ALA A 168 7.35 -5.65 11.55
C ALA A 168 7.93 -6.32 12.81
N SER A 169 8.44 -7.56 12.67
CA SER A 169 9.05 -8.29 13.77
C SER A 169 10.32 -7.61 14.31
N ARG A 170 11.03 -6.82 13.48
CA ARG A 170 12.19 -6.01 13.88
C ARG A 170 11.81 -4.69 14.56
N GLY A 171 10.52 -4.32 14.52
CA GLY A 171 10.05 -3.00 14.94
C GLY A 171 10.07 -1.95 13.82
N ASP A 172 10.43 -2.32 12.59
CA ASP A 172 10.32 -1.42 11.43
C ASP A 172 8.90 -1.47 10.87
N VAL A 173 8.01 -0.76 11.56
CA VAL A 173 6.57 -0.72 11.23
C VAL A 173 6.33 0.06 9.94
N ALA A 174 7.18 1.04 9.61
CA ALA A 174 7.06 1.83 8.39
C ALA A 174 7.32 0.97 7.15
N ASP A 175 8.45 0.25 7.12
CA ASP A 175 8.78 -0.68 6.03
C ASP A 175 7.75 -1.81 5.92
N ALA A 176 7.30 -2.34 7.06
CA ALA A 176 6.23 -3.34 7.08
C ALA A 176 4.94 -2.84 6.41
N ARG A 177 4.53 -1.59 6.69
CA ARG A 177 3.33 -0.99 6.11
C ARG A 177 3.45 -0.87 4.59
N VAL A 178 4.56 -0.32 4.11
CA VAL A 178 4.85 -0.13 2.69
C VAL A 178 4.87 -1.47 1.95
N LEU A 179 5.56 -2.48 2.50
CA LEU A 179 5.60 -3.82 1.90
C LEU A 179 4.22 -4.50 1.88
N LEU A 180 3.48 -4.46 2.99
CA LEU A 180 2.17 -5.12 3.07
C LEU A 180 1.11 -4.40 2.23
N GLU A 181 1.21 -3.08 2.04
CA GLU A 181 0.40 -2.32 1.10
C GLU A 181 0.65 -2.73 -0.35
N SER A 182 1.92 -2.93 -0.72
CA SER A 182 2.29 -3.35 -2.08
C SER A 182 1.72 -4.71 -2.49
N VAL A 183 1.32 -5.56 -1.53
CA VAL A 183 0.66 -6.85 -1.80
C VAL A 183 -0.70 -6.67 -2.49
N GLU A 184 -1.36 -5.52 -2.31
CA GLU A 184 -2.64 -5.20 -2.97
C GLU A 184 -2.46 -4.78 -4.43
N ALA A 185 -1.27 -4.31 -4.80
CA ALA A 185 -0.94 -3.91 -6.17
C ALA A 185 -0.57 -5.12 -7.06
N LEU A 186 -0.28 -6.27 -6.47
CA LEU A 186 0.06 -7.50 -7.19
C LEU A 186 -1.15 -8.12 -7.88
N ASP A 187 -0.89 -8.79 -9.01
CA ASP A 187 -1.90 -9.59 -9.68
C ASP A 187 -2.46 -10.67 -8.72
N PRO A 188 -3.79 -10.81 -8.60
CA PRO A 188 -4.42 -11.89 -7.83
C PRO A 188 -3.94 -13.30 -8.20
N GLU A 189 -3.44 -13.53 -9.41
CA GLU A 189 -2.80 -14.76 -9.87
C GLU A 189 -1.45 -15.04 -9.20
N LEU A 190 -0.70 -13.99 -8.89
CA LEU A 190 0.62 -14.04 -8.27
C LEU A 190 0.55 -13.93 -6.74
N CYS A 191 -0.54 -13.37 -6.22
CA CYS A 191 -0.78 -13.21 -4.80
C CYS A 191 -1.84 -14.20 -4.29
N PRO A 192 -1.47 -15.23 -3.51
CA PRO A 192 -2.45 -16.10 -2.87
C PRO A 192 -3.42 -15.28 -1.99
N GLN A 193 -4.73 -15.55 -2.08
CA GLN A 193 -5.75 -14.84 -1.29
C GLN A 193 -5.47 -14.86 0.23
N ALA A 194 -4.80 -15.90 0.71
CA ALA A 194 -4.39 -15.97 2.11
C ALA A 194 -3.32 -14.93 2.47
N ALA A 195 -2.33 -14.69 1.61
CA ALA A 195 -1.29 -13.69 1.84
C ALA A 195 -1.87 -12.28 1.85
N TRP A 196 -2.67 -11.96 0.83
CA TRP A 196 -3.40 -10.69 0.74
C TRP A 196 -4.26 -10.42 1.99
N LYS A 197 -5.00 -11.44 2.46
CA LYS A 197 -5.81 -11.34 3.67
C LYS A 197 -4.97 -11.10 4.94
N ILE A 198 -3.81 -11.74 5.04
CA ILE A 198 -2.88 -11.54 6.16
C ILE A 198 -2.32 -10.12 6.12
N ALA A 199 -1.96 -9.61 4.94
CA ALA A 199 -1.47 -8.25 4.76
C ALA A 199 -2.51 -7.20 5.22
N ILE A 200 -3.76 -7.33 4.77
CA ILE A 200 -4.84 -6.44 5.19
C ILE A 200 -5.15 -6.58 6.68
N ASP A 201 -5.22 -7.80 7.22
CA ASP A 201 -5.46 -8.01 8.65
C ASP A 201 -4.36 -7.34 9.50
N TRP A 202 -3.12 -7.35 9.04
CA TRP A 202 -2.02 -6.64 9.69
C TRP A 202 -2.16 -5.12 9.55
N ARG A 203 -2.43 -4.59 8.34
CA ARG A 203 -2.59 -3.13 8.10
C ARG A 203 -3.74 -2.55 8.91
N VAL A 204 -4.87 -3.26 8.95
CA VAL A 204 -6.04 -2.88 9.76
C VAL A 204 -5.69 -2.87 11.25
N ALA A 205 -4.92 -3.84 11.73
CA ALA A 205 -4.47 -3.86 13.13
C ALA A 205 -3.50 -2.71 13.44
N ASP A 206 -2.54 -2.42 12.55
CA ASP A 206 -1.62 -1.28 12.67
C ASP A 206 -2.38 0.05 12.71
N ALA A 207 -3.26 0.31 11.73
CA ALA A 207 -4.07 1.52 11.68
C ALA A 207 -4.95 1.68 12.93
N ALA A 208 -5.59 0.59 13.40
CA ALA A 208 -6.37 0.61 14.63
C ALA A 208 -5.52 0.92 15.86
N SER A 209 -4.27 0.41 15.93
CA SER A 209 -3.36 0.68 17.04
C SER A 209 -2.91 2.14 17.12
N ARG A 210 -2.86 2.83 15.98
CA ARG A 210 -2.57 4.26 15.86
C ARG A 210 -3.81 5.15 16.03
N GLY A 211 -5.00 4.57 16.20
CA GLY A 211 -6.27 5.32 16.24
C GLY A 211 -6.69 5.89 14.88
N ALA A 212 -6.11 5.42 13.76
CA ALA A 212 -6.43 5.86 12.41
C ALA A 212 -7.72 5.20 11.89
N TRP A 213 -8.85 5.47 12.54
CA TRP A 213 -10.13 4.78 12.27
C TRP A 213 -10.66 4.98 10.85
N ARG A 214 -10.39 6.13 10.22
CA ARG A 214 -10.75 6.37 8.80
C ARG A 214 -9.98 5.46 7.85
N GLU A 215 -8.69 5.24 8.10
CA GLU A 215 -7.85 4.31 7.33
C GLU A 215 -8.36 2.87 7.49
N VAL A 216 -8.74 2.46 8.70
CA VAL A 216 -9.37 1.16 8.96
C VAL A 216 -10.65 0.95 8.14
N LEU A 217 -11.48 2.00 8.03
CA LEU A 217 -12.70 1.94 7.21
C LEU A 217 -12.39 1.81 5.73
N GLN A 218 -11.43 2.59 5.23
CA GLN A 218 -10.98 2.52 3.84
C GLN A 218 -10.49 1.11 3.51
N LEU A 219 -9.58 0.56 4.31
CA LEU A 219 -9.06 -0.81 4.15
C LEU A 219 -10.16 -1.88 4.23
N GLY A 220 -11.13 -1.68 5.13
CA GLY A 220 -12.27 -2.59 5.27
C GLY A 220 -13.23 -2.57 4.09
N ARG A 221 -13.35 -1.45 3.37
CA ARG A 221 -14.24 -1.26 2.20
C ARG A 221 -13.58 -1.69 0.89
N THR A 222 -12.29 -1.38 0.69
CA THR A 222 -11.56 -1.76 -0.53
C THR A 222 -11.25 -3.25 -0.58
N GLY A 223 -11.25 -3.92 0.56
CA GLY A 223 -10.90 -5.32 0.64
C GLY A 223 -11.92 -6.28 0.00
N LEU A 224 -11.58 -6.88 -1.15
CA LEU A 224 -12.35 -7.92 -1.85
C LEU A 224 -12.85 -9.07 -0.96
N LYS A 225 -12.11 -9.45 0.10
CA LYS A 225 -12.52 -10.49 1.07
C LYS A 225 -11.96 -10.24 2.48
N THR A 226 -12.62 -9.41 3.28
CA THR A 226 -12.17 -9.14 4.65
C THR A 226 -12.23 -10.38 5.55
N SER A 227 -11.29 -10.48 6.50
CA SER A 227 -11.37 -11.50 7.54
C SER A 227 -12.49 -11.22 8.53
N ARG A 228 -12.85 -12.23 9.34
CA ARG A 228 -13.81 -12.04 10.44
C ARG A 228 -13.30 -11.03 11.47
N THR A 229 -11.97 -10.99 11.67
CA THR A 229 -11.32 -9.99 12.54
C THR A 229 -11.42 -8.61 11.91
N THR A 230 -10.99 -8.45 10.66
CA THR A 230 -11.05 -7.18 9.94
C THR A 230 -12.47 -6.64 9.89
N ARG A 231 -13.48 -7.48 9.60
CA ARG A 231 -14.89 -7.08 9.65
C ARG A 231 -15.31 -6.53 11.02
N LEU A 232 -14.87 -7.15 12.13
CA LEU A 232 -15.13 -6.62 13.47
C LEU A 232 -14.46 -5.26 13.67
N VAL A 233 -13.18 -5.12 13.30
CA VAL A 233 -12.42 -3.88 13.49
C VAL A 233 -12.98 -2.75 12.61
N THR A 234 -13.40 -3.04 11.37
CA THR A 234 -14.07 -2.09 10.48
C THR A 234 -15.41 -1.61 11.06
N LEU A 235 -16.23 -2.50 11.63
CA LEU A 235 -17.48 -2.08 12.29
C LEU A 235 -17.23 -1.25 13.55
N ALA A 236 -16.17 -1.57 14.30
CA ALA A 236 -15.74 -0.76 15.44
C ALA A 236 -15.25 0.63 14.96
N ALA A 237 -14.48 0.69 13.88
CA ALA A 237 -14.01 1.94 13.28
C ALA A 237 -15.16 2.81 12.79
N ALA A 238 -16.18 2.23 12.17
CA ALA A 238 -17.41 2.94 11.79
C ALA A 238 -18.01 3.69 12.99
N ARG A 239 -18.13 3.00 14.13
CA ARG A 239 -18.58 3.64 15.38
C ARG A 239 -17.65 4.74 15.88
N MET A 240 -16.35 4.54 15.82
CA MET A 240 -15.37 5.53 16.28
C MET A 240 -15.35 6.81 15.42
N THR A 241 -15.72 6.72 14.14
CA THR A 241 -15.77 7.87 13.23
C THR A 241 -17.15 8.51 13.13
N GLY A 242 -18.14 8.04 13.89
CA GLY A 242 -19.52 8.51 13.80
C GLY A 242 -20.29 8.00 12.57
N GLU A 243 -19.80 6.97 11.88
CA GLU A 243 -20.60 6.27 10.89
C GLU A 243 -21.57 5.27 11.55
N TRP A 244 -22.69 5.02 10.89
CA TRP A 244 -23.70 4.12 11.42
C TRP A 244 -23.27 2.64 11.32
N ALA A 245 -23.37 1.91 12.43
CA ALA A 245 -23.19 0.46 12.49
C ALA A 245 -24.09 -0.13 13.59
N GLU A 246 -24.89 -1.15 13.31
CA GLU A 246 -25.80 -1.75 14.31
C GLU A 246 -25.04 -2.45 15.45
N ASP A 247 -25.50 -2.30 16.70
CA ASP A 247 -24.95 -3.02 17.86
C ASP A 247 -24.99 -4.54 17.65
N ALA A 248 -26.10 -5.05 17.09
CA ALA A 248 -26.27 -6.46 16.79
C ALA A 248 -25.27 -6.96 15.71
N ALA A 249 -24.94 -6.14 14.72
CA ALA A 249 -23.93 -6.47 13.72
C ALA A 249 -22.54 -6.56 14.35
N LEU A 250 -22.20 -5.62 15.23
CA LEU A 250 -20.93 -5.59 15.96
C LEU A 250 -20.76 -6.80 16.90
N VAL A 251 -21.80 -7.15 17.67
CA VAL A 251 -21.81 -8.34 18.54
C VAL A 251 -21.71 -9.62 17.73
N ARG A 252 -22.45 -9.75 16.62
CA ARG A 252 -22.32 -10.91 15.71
C ARG A 252 -20.93 -11.01 15.12
N ALA A 253 -20.33 -9.91 14.67
CA ALA A 253 -18.97 -9.91 14.16
C ALA A 253 -17.95 -10.34 15.22
N TRP A 254 -18.11 -9.88 16.47
CA TRP A 254 -17.28 -10.30 17.60
C TRP A 254 -17.43 -11.79 17.92
N LEU A 255 -18.65 -12.32 17.91
CA LEU A 255 -18.90 -13.75 18.09
C LEU A 255 -18.29 -14.60 16.97
N LEU A 256 -18.14 -14.07 15.75
CA LEU A 256 -17.55 -14.81 14.65
C LEU A 256 -16.02 -14.66 14.57
N ALA A 257 -15.47 -13.61 15.15
CA ALA A 257 -14.05 -13.33 15.15
C ALA A 257 -13.24 -14.36 15.98
N PRO A 258 -12.03 -14.73 15.56
CA PRO A 258 -11.10 -15.49 16.39
C PRO A 258 -10.65 -14.64 17.60
N ARG A 259 -10.18 -15.30 18.66
CA ARG A 259 -9.66 -14.63 19.89
C ARG A 259 -10.62 -13.61 20.50
N ARG A 260 -11.90 -13.98 20.63
CA ARG A 260 -13.00 -13.13 21.12
C ARG A 260 -12.65 -12.37 22.41
N LEU A 261 -12.02 -13.05 23.36
CA LEU A 261 -11.60 -12.43 24.62
C LEU A 261 -10.60 -11.28 24.42
N GLY A 262 -9.65 -11.43 23.48
CA GLY A 262 -8.70 -10.37 23.15
C GLY A 262 -9.34 -9.16 22.47
N ASN A 263 -10.42 -9.38 21.71
CA ASN A 263 -11.15 -8.31 21.02
C ASN A 263 -12.31 -7.72 21.87
N LEU A 264 -12.50 -8.19 23.11
CA LEU A 264 -13.60 -7.75 23.97
C LEU A 264 -13.46 -6.28 24.38
N SER A 265 -12.24 -5.78 24.59
CA SER A 265 -11.97 -4.37 24.88
C SER A 265 -12.41 -3.47 23.72
N LEU A 266 -12.08 -3.85 22.48
CA LEU A 266 -12.49 -3.14 21.28
C LEU A 266 -14.01 -3.12 21.12
N LEU A 267 -14.69 -4.25 21.34
CA LEU A 267 -16.15 -4.32 21.31
C LEU A 267 -16.77 -3.38 22.35
N ARG A 268 -16.29 -3.41 23.60
CA ARG A 268 -16.80 -2.55 24.67
C ARG A 268 -16.57 -1.07 24.37
N LEU A 269 -15.43 -0.71 23.81
CA LEU A 269 -15.13 0.64 23.37
C LEU A 269 -16.14 1.10 22.30
N ALA A 270 -16.37 0.27 21.29
CA ALA A 270 -17.31 0.56 20.20
C ALA A 270 -18.78 0.65 20.62
N LEU A 271 -19.23 -0.17 21.58
CA LEU A 271 -20.59 -0.09 22.13
C LEU A 271 -20.82 1.12 23.04
N ARG A 272 -19.75 1.71 23.62
CA ARG A 272 -19.84 2.92 24.44
C ARG A 272 -20.00 4.19 23.60
N GLN A 273 -19.54 4.18 22.36
CA GLN A 273 -19.79 5.29 21.44
C GLN A 273 -21.26 5.25 21.02
N ALA A 274 -22.02 6.26 21.45
CA ALA A 274 -23.42 6.40 21.08
C ALA A 274 -23.55 6.38 19.56
N ALA A 275 -24.47 5.57 19.03
CA ALA A 275 -24.77 5.65 17.62
C ALA A 275 -25.26 7.09 17.33
N PRO A 276 -24.70 7.79 16.34
CA PRO A 276 -25.23 9.08 15.95
C PRO A 276 -26.72 8.89 15.65
N SER A 277 -27.55 9.71 16.29
CA SER A 277 -28.97 9.67 16.02
C SER A 277 -29.18 10.01 14.55
N VAL A 278 -29.91 9.17 13.82
CA VAL A 278 -30.13 9.30 12.36
C VAL A 278 -30.71 10.67 11.98
N SER A 279 -31.24 11.42 12.95
CA SER A 279 -31.83 12.73 12.80
C SER A 279 -30.83 13.89 12.66
N GLU A 280 -29.60 13.80 13.19
CA GLU A 280 -28.68 14.96 13.23
C GLU A 280 -27.79 15.13 11.98
N THR A 281 -27.61 14.07 11.18
CA THR A 281 -26.63 14.09 10.06
C THR A 281 -27.15 14.80 8.80
N ARG A 282 -28.43 15.21 8.77
CA ARG A 282 -29.06 15.80 7.57
C ARG A 282 -29.06 17.33 7.55
N GLU A 283 -28.83 18.01 8.68
CA GLU A 283 -28.89 19.49 8.76
C GLU A 283 -27.52 20.19 8.64
N THR A 284 -26.40 19.48 8.74
CA THR A 284 -25.06 20.11 8.83
C THR A 284 -24.35 20.35 7.49
N GLY A 285 -24.82 19.76 6.39
CA GLY A 285 -24.20 19.92 5.06
C GLY A 285 -24.43 21.29 4.42
N ASP A 286 -25.67 21.79 4.42
CA ASP A 286 -26.02 23.07 3.79
C ASP A 286 -25.52 24.28 4.59
N ALA A 287 -25.46 24.19 5.91
CA ALA A 287 -25.01 25.29 6.77
C ALA A 287 -23.48 25.53 6.74
N ALA A 288 -22.68 24.56 6.29
CA ALA A 288 -21.23 24.70 6.19
C ALA A 288 -20.81 25.45 4.90
N LEU A 289 -21.55 25.24 3.81
CA LEU A 289 -21.38 25.98 2.55
C LEU A 289 -21.75 27.46 2.69
N ASP A 290 -22.81 27.77 3.45
CA ASP A 290 -23.20 29.16 3.75
C ASP A 290 -22.19 29.92 4.62
N ARG A 291 -21.34 29.24 5.40
CA ARG A 291 -20.29 29.89 6.20
C ARG A 291 -19.02 30.18 5.41
N LEU A 292 -18.74 29.43 4.36
CA LEU A 292 -17.60 29.68 3.45
C LEU A 292 -17.85 30.88 2.54
N ALA A 293 -19.12 31.22 2.29
CA ALA A 293 -19.51 32.44 1.57
C ALA A 293 -19.31 33.74 2.36
N VAL A 294 -18.96 33.67 3.66
CA VAL A 294 -18.77 34.84 4.56
C VAL A 294 -17.29 35.13 4.84
N VAL A 295 -16.39 34.80 3.91
CA VAL A 295 -15.05 35.41 3.89
C VAL A 295 -15.22 36.80 3.31
N ALA A 296 -14.95 37.83 4.12
CA ALA A 296 -15.16 39.24 3.78
C ALA A 296 -14.67 39.57 2.35
N PRO A 297 -15.47 40.27 1.54
CA PRO A 297 -15.08 40.61 0.18
C PRO A 297 -13.80 41.45 0.21
N LEU A 298 -12.81 41.09 -0.62
CA LEU A 298 -11.53 41.79 -0.79
C LEU A 298 -11.65 43.32 -0.92
N ALA A 299 -12.81 43.81 -1.35
CA ALA A 299 -13.16 45.23 -1.38
C ALA A 299 -13.12 45.93 -0.01
N GLU A 300 -13.43 45.25 1.11
CA GLU A 300 -13.30 45.84 2.45
C GLU A 300 -11.83 45.91 2.90
N LEU A 301 -10.99 44.98 2.42
CA LEU A 301 -9.55 45.03 2.66
C LEU A 301 -8.91 46.17 1.87
N ASP A 302 -9.31 46.39 0.61
CA ASP A 302 -8.84 47.51 -0.21
C ASP A 302 -9.29 48.87 0.37
N ALA A 303 -10.46 48.95 1.01
CA ALA A 303 -10.94 50.15 1.69
C ALA A 303 -10.21 50.44 3.02
N ALA A 304 -9.86 49.39 3.78
CA ALA A 304 -9.06 49.53 5.00
C ALA A 304 -7.59 49.91 4.72
N VAL A 305 -7.04 49.43 3.59
CA VAL A 305 -5.69 49.78 3.12
C VAL A 305 -5.62 51.22 2.61
N ALA A 306 -6.68 51.72 1.97
CA ALA A 306 -6.74 53.09 1.48
C ALA A 306 -6.89 54.16 2.60
N ALA A 307 -7.23 53.77 3.83
CA ALA A 307 -7.56 54.68 4.92
C ALA A 307 -6.43 54.87 5.97
N ASN A 308 -5.29 54.18 5.83
CA ASN A 308 -4.22 54.19 6.84
C ASN A 308 -3.01 55.03 6.41
N ASP A 309 -2.99 56.28 6.85
CA ASP A 309 -1.85 57.21 6.71
C ASP A 309 -0.67 56.75 7.58
N GLY A 310 0.18 55.85 7.08
CA GLY A 310 1.45 55.48 7.70
C GLY A 310 1.93 54.04 7.53
N HIS A 311 1.13 53.13 6.96
CA HIS A 311 1.58 51.75 6.69
C HIS A 311 2.25 51.68 5.31
N THR A 312 3.49 51.20 5.26
CA THR A 312 4.18 50.95 4.00
C THR A 312 3.67 49.62 3.42
N PRO A 313 3.50 49.48 2.09
CA PRO A 313 3.10 48.22 1.47
C PRO A 313 3.99 47.03 1.88
N CYS A 314 5.24 47.31 2.24
CA CYS A 314 6.19 46.33 2.75
C CYS A 314 5.86 45.83 4.17
N ALA A 315 5.33 46.68 5.07
CA ALA A 315 4.94 46.26 6.41
C ALA A 315 3.72 45.33 6.37
N ASP A 316 2.74 45.66 5.52
CA ASP A 316 1.51 44.88 5.38
C ASP A 316 1.78 43.49 4.81
N VAL A 317 2.64 43.39 3.79
CA VAL A 317 2.96 42.08 3.19
C VAL A 317 3.74 41.18 4.16
N VAL A 318 4.62 41.73 5.00
CA VAL A 318 5.32 40.96 6.03
C VAL A 318 4.33 40.45 7.08
N GLY A 319 3.36 41.27 7.51
CA GLY A 319 2.28 40.84 8.39
C GLY A 319 1.46 39.70 7.77
N LEU A 320 1.05 39.86 6.51
CA LEU A 320 0.30 38.84 5.77
C LEU A 320 1.12 37.55 5.57
N GLN A 321 2.44 37.64 5.40
CA GLN A 321 3.31 36.47 5.29
C GLN A 321 3.29 35.64 6.58
N VAL A 322 3.46 36.29 7.73
CA VAL A 322 3.41 35.62 9.04
C VAL A 322 2.05 34.96 9.25
N GLU A 323 0.96 35.66 8.95
CA GLU A 323 -0.40 35.12 9.04
C GLU A 323 -0.62 33.92 8.11
N THR A 324 -0.15 34.02 6.86
CA THR A 324 -0.29 32.97 5.85
C THR A 324 0.46 31.71 6.29
N LEU A 325 1.73 31.85 6.69
CA LEU A 325 2.53 30.71 7.15
C LEU A 325 1.90 30.02 8.38
N ALA A 326 1.39 30.80 9.34
CA ALA A 326 0.69 30.26 10.50
C ALA A 326 -0.64 29.56 10.15
N ALA A 327 -1.30 29.99 9.06
CA ALA A 327 -2.55 29.41 8.60
C ALA A 327 -2.37 28.13 7.77
N LEU A 328 -1.27 28.01 7.01
CA LEU A 328 -1.04 26.88 6.10
C LEU A 328 -1.13 25.52 6.81
N GLU A 329 -0.65 25.40 8.04
CA GLU A 329 -0.69 24.14 8.81
C GLU A 329 -2.09 23.61 9.13
N ARG A 330 -3.11 24.48 9.15
CA ARG A 330 -4.45 24.15 9.69
C ARG A 330 -5.55 24.12 8.64
N ARG A 331 -5.21 24.48 7.41
CA ARG A 331 -6.18 24.82 6.35
C ARG A 331 -6.23 23.72 5.31
N GLU A 332 -7.41 23.58 4.68
CA GLU A 332 -7.59 22.66 3.56
C GLU A 332 -6.79 23.13 2.32
N PRO A 333 -6.41 22.23 1.40
CA PRO A 333 -5.53 22.56 0.27
C PRO A 333 -6.02 23.71 -0.62
N ASP A 334 -7.33 23.84 -0.80
CA ASP A 334 -7.92 24.92 -1.61
C ASP A 334 -7.81 26.28 -0.89
N GLU A 335 -7.98 26.31 0.44
CA GLU A 335 -7.78 27.52 1.25
C GLU A 335 -6.30 27.92 1.32
N GLN A 336 -5.40 26.94 1.43
CA GLN A 336 -3.95 27.15 1.37
C GLN A 336 -3.54 27.82 0.05
N ALA A 337 -4.00 27.29 -1.09
CA ALA A 337 -3.70 27.85 -2.40
C ALA A 337 -4.20 29.31 -2.53
N ALA A 338 -5.42 29.60 -2.05
CA ALA A 338 -5.97 30.94 -2.05
C ALA A 338 -5.16 31.94 -1.18
N LEU A 339 -4.71 31.50 0.00
CA LEU A 339 -3.88 32.31 0.89
C LEU A 339 -2.52 32.63 0.27
N VAL A 340 -1.85 31.63 -0.33
CA VAL A 340 -0.55 31.86 -0.99
C VAL A 340 -0.70 32.76 -2.21
N ALA A 341 -1.75 32.58 -3.02
CA ALA A 341 -2.02 33.47 -4.14
C ALA A 341 -2.24 34.92 -3.68
N ARG A 342 -2.97 35.12 -2.58
CA ARG A 342 -3.16 36.45 -1.97
C ARG A 342 -1.84 37.05 -1.49
N LEU A 343 -1.00 36.26 -0.84
CA LEU A 343 0.31 36.70 -0.36
C LEU A 343 1.23 37.11 -1.52
N ALA A 344 1.32 36.30 -2.57
CA ALA A 344 2.17 36.61 -3.72
C ALA A 344 1.76 37.92 -4.43
N LEU A 345 0.46 38.19 -4.51
CA LEU A 345 -0.05 39.44 -5.07
C LEU A 345 0.25 40.66 -4.19
N ALA A 346 0.21 40.50 -2.87
CA ALA A 346 0.63 41.55 -1.96
C ALA A 346 2.13 41.86 -2.13
N TRP A 347 2.95 40.82 -2.33
CA TRP A 347 4.36 40.96 -2.67
C TRP A 347 4.58 41.66 -4.01
N ASP A 348 3.87 41.29 -5.08
CA ASP A 348 3.98 41.98 -6.36
C ASP A 348 3.66 43.48 -6.26
N ARG A 349 2.63 43.84 -5.46
CA ARG A 349 2.29 45.25 -5.21
C ARG A 349 3.39 45.97 -4.45
N ALA A 350 3.92 45.36 -3.39
CA ALA A 350 5.00 45.94 -2.59
C ALA A 350 6.27 46.13 -3.42
N LEU A 351 6.65 45.12 -4.20
CA LEU A 351 7.85 45.15 -5.06
C LEU A 351 7.75 46.16 -6.20
N ARG A 352 6.54 46.39 -6.73
CA ARG A 352 6.30 47.39 -7.78
C ARG A 352 6.03 48.80 -7.24
N SER A 353 6.04 48.99 -5.92
CA SER A 353 5.78 50.30 -5.32
C SER A 353 6.97 51.25 -5.55
N ASN A 354 6.68 52.50 -5.95
CA ASN A 354 7.72 53.54 -6.05
C ASN A 354 8.39 53.79 -4.69
N PHE A 355 7.61 53.62 -3.60
CA PHE A 355 8.11 53.74 -2.23
C PHE A 355 9.30 52.80 -1.97
N LEU A 356 9.20 51.52 -2.35
CA LEU A 356 10.30 50.58 -2.16
C LEU A 356 11.53 50.99 -2.98
N LEU A 357 11.34 51.43 -4.23
CA LEU A 357 12.45 51.84 -5.10
C LEU A 357 13.16 53.09 -4.57
N GLU A 358 12.42 54.09 -4.10
CA GLU A 358 12.95 55.28 -3.44
C GLU A 358 13.71 54.90 -2.16
N HIS A 359 13.15 54.01 -1.35
CA HIS A 359 13.80 53.51 -0.14
C HIS A 359 15.12 52.77 -0.45
N LEU A 360 15.11 51.85 -1.41
CA LEU A 360 16.30 51.13 -1.85
C LEU A 360 17.36 52.09 -2.42
N SER A 361 16.95 53.07 -3.21
CA SER A 361 17.84 54.10 -3.76
C SER A 361 18.51 54.93 -2.66
N GLY A 362 17.74 55.34 -1.64
CA GLY A 362 18.29 56.01 -0.46
C GLY A 362 19.30 55.14 0.28
N ARG A 363 18.98 53.86 0.50
CA ARG A 363 19.87 52.91 1.18
C ARG A 363 21.15 52.61 0.39
N VAL A 364 21.07 52.51 -0.93
CA VAL A 364 22.25 52.35 -1.81
C VAL A 364 23.21 53.52 -1.66
N LEU A 365 22.69 54.76 -1.65
CA LEU A 365 23.50 55.96 -1.47
C LEU A 365 24.10 56.06 -0.06
N GLU A 366 23.31 55.74 0.97
CA GLU A 366 23.75 55.76 2.38
C GLU A 366 24.89 54.77 2.64
N VAL A 367 24.77 53.54 2.13
CA VAL A 367 25.74 52.46 2.34
C VAL A 367 26.86 52.48 1.30
N ARG A 368 26.75 53.33 0.26
CA ARG A 368 27.65 53.39 -0.90
C ARG A 368 27.79 52.01 -1.58
N ALA A 369 26.67 51.30 -1.73
CA ALA A 369 26.65 50.00 -2.38
C ALA A 369 26.97 50.13 -3.88
N SER A 370 27.60 49.11 -4.46
CA SER A 370 27.95 49.07 -5.89
C SER A 370 26.78 48.70 -6.82
N HIS A 371 25.66 48.25 -6.25
CA HIS A 371 24.50 47.75 -6.99
C HIS A 371 23.45 48.84 -7.18
N ALA A 372 22.75 48.82 -8.31
CA ALA A 372 21.63 49.72 -8.55
C ALA A 372 20.41 49.30 -7.71
N ALA A 373 19.51 50.25 -7.42
CA ALA A 373 18.29 49.97 -6.63
C ALA A 373 17.37 48.95 -7.33
N GLU A 374 17.33 48.98 -8.66
CA GLU A 374 16.61 48.03 -9.49
C GLU A 374 17.17 46.62 -9.39
N GLU A 375 18.50 46.46 -9.39
CA GLU A 375 19.16 45.15 -9.21
C GLU A 375 18.83 44.55 -7.83
N LEU A 376 18.85 45.38 -6.78
CA LEU A 376 18.48 44.94 -5.43
C LEU A 376 17.00 44.57 -5.33
N ARG A 377 16.11 45.28 -6.03
CA ARG A 377 14.69 44.94 -6.08
C ARG A 377 14.46 43.61 -6.82
N ASP A 378 15.14 43.40 -7.95
CA ASP A 378 15.02 42.17 -8.72
C ASP A 378 15.59 40.97 -7.94
N GLN A 379 16.67 41.17 -7.17
CA GLN A 379 17.18 40.20 -6.20
C GLN A 379 16.14 39.90 -5.11
N LEU A 380 15.52 40.94 -4.52
CA LEU A 380 14.48 40.76 -3.51
C LEU A 380 13.26 40.00 -4.07
N GLU A 381 12.84 40.28 -5.30
CA GLU A 381 11.79 39.51 -5.98
C GLU A 381 12.16 38.03 -6.11
N SER A 382 13.42 37.73 -6.46
CA SER A 382 13.95 36.36 -6.52
C SER A 382 13.98 35.68 -5.16
N ASP A 383 14.41 36.39 -4.11
CA ASP A 383 14.47 35.87 -2.74
C ASP A 383 13.07 35.59 -2.19
N VAL A 384 12.11 36.49 -2.41
CA VAL A 384 10.70 36.28 -2.03
C VAL A 384 10.09 35.08 -2.77
N ALA A 385 10.38 34.94 -4.07
CA ALA A 385 9.92 33.78 -4.83
C ALA A 385 10.54 32.48 -4.30
N ALA A 386 11.80 32.50 -3.86
CA ALA A 386 12.47 31.35 -3.24
C ALA A 386 11.86 30.99 -1.88
N ASP A 387 11.55 31.98 -1.03
CA ASP A 387 10.89 31.78 0.26
C ASP A 387 9.47 31.20 0.09
N LEU A 388 8.72 31.71 -0.89
CA LEU A 388 7.41 31.16 -1.24
C LEU A 388 7.51 29.74 -1.79
N ALA A 389 8.50 29.44 -2.63
CA ALA A 389 8.75 28.08 -3.11
C ALA A 389 9.03 27.12 -1.94
N CYS A 390 9.86 27.54 -0.98
CA CYS A 390 10.16 26.77 0.24
C CYS A 390 8.87 26.51 1.05
N ALA A 391 8.04 27.53 1.26
CA ALA A 391 6.76 27.38 1.96
C ALA A 391 5.79 26.43 1.22
N LEU A 392 5.68 26.57 -0.11
CA LEU A 392 4.85 25.70 -0.96
C LEU A 392 5.27 24.24 -0.86
N GLN A 393 6.58 23.97 -0.93
CA GLN A 393 7.13 22.61 -0.82
C GLN A 393 6.95 22.05 0.59
N HIS A 394 7.26 22.83 1.63
CA HIS A 394 7.13 22.41 3.02
C HIS A 394 5.70 22.01 3.39
N HIS A 395 4.73 22.82 2.97
CA HIS A 395 3.30 22.55 3.23
C HIS A 395 2.64 21.69 2.14
N ARG A 396 3.40 21.22 1.14
CA ARG A 396 2.93 20.37 0.02
C ARG A 396 1.67 20.95 -0.65
N VAL A 397 1.63 22.27 -0.88
CA VAL A 397 0.48 22.97 -1.46
C VAL A 397 0.28 22.57 -2.94
N PRO A 398 -0.92 22.15 -3.37
CA PRO A 398 -1.13 21.70 -4.76
C PRO A 398 -0.93 22.82 -5.80
N LEU A 399 0.10 22.67 -6.65
CA LEU A 399 0.44 23.63 -7.70
C LEU A 399 -0.65 23.74 -8.76
N SER A 400 -1.41 22.67 -9.05
CA SER A 400 -2.52 22.70 -10.00
C SER A 400 -3.60 23.72 -9.62
N ARG A 401 -3.85 23.90 -8.32
CA ARG A 401 -4.79 24.90 -7.79
C ARG A 401 -4.25 26.32 -7.94
N LEU A 402 -2.98 26.52 -7.64
CA LEU A 402 -2.31 27.82 -7.80
C LEU A 402 -2.24 28.24 -9.27
N SER A 403 -1.91 27.31 -10.16
CA SER A 403 -1.91 27.53 -11.60
C SER A 403 -3.30 27.89 -12.10
N ALA A 404 -4.37 27.23 -11.66
CA ALA A 404 -5.73 27.62 -12.03
C ALA A 404 -6.06 29.06 -11.60
N LEU A 405 -5.76 29.42 -10.35
CA LEU A 405 -5.96 30.77 -9.81
C LEU A 405 -5.13 31.84 -10.56
N LEU A 406 -3.96 31.48 -11.09
CA LEU A 406 -3.15 32.35 -11.94
C LEU A 406 -3.79 32.59 -13.31
N HIS A 407 -4.34 31.55 -13.94
CA HIS A 407 -4.96 31.65 -15.28
C HIS A 407 -6.29 32.41 -15.27
N GLU A 408 -7.03 32.36 -14.16
CA GLU A 408 -8.29 33.10 -14.00
C GLU A 408 -8.09 34.63 -13.90
N ARG A 409 -6.87 35.10 -13.63
CA ARG A 409 -6.58 36.52 -13.40
C ARG A 409 -6.06 37.21 -14.65
N GLU A 410 -6.53 38.44 -14.89
CA GLU A 410 -6.06 39.29 -16.00
C GLU A 410 -4.56 39.61 -15.93
N ARG A 411 -3.97 39.58 -14.72
CA ARG A 411 -2.55 39.86 -14.49
C ARG A 411 -1.93 38.75 -13.63
N PRO A 412 -1.13 37.85 -14.20
CA PRO A 412 -0.45 36.81 -13.43
C PRO A 412 0.61 37.44 -12.51
N SER A 413 0.75 36.85 -11.33
CA SER A 413 1.78 37.23 -10.35
C SER A 413 3.15 36.70 -10.79
N PRO A 414 4.15 37.54 -11.14
CA PRO A 414 5.48 37.05 -11.50
C PRO A 414 6.18 36.36 -10.35
N VAL A 415 6.00 36.84 -9.10
CA VAL A 415 6.56 36.20 -7.90
C VAL A 415 6.00 34.78 -7.74
N LEU A 416 4.67 34.60 -7.88
CA LEU A 416 4.06 33.28 -7.78
C LEU A 416 4.48 32.36 -8.93
N ALA A 417 4.55 32.89 -10.16
CA ALA A 417 4.99 32.11 -11.31
C ALA A 417 6.42 31.58 -11.12
N ARG A 418 7.37 32.42 -10.70
CA ARG A 418 8.74 32.01 -10.37
C ARG A 418 8.78 30.98 -9.23
N ALA A 419 7.95 31.16 -8.21
CA ALA A 419 7.87 30.19 -7.10
C ALA A 419 7.36 28.82 -7.59
N ILE A 420 6.30 28.79 -8.42
CA ILE A 420 5.75 27.56 -9.01
C ILE A 420 6.77 26.87 -9.91
N ASP A 421 7.47 27.62 -10.77
CA ASP A 421 8.50 27.09 -11.65
C ASP A 421 9.64 26.45 -10.84
N ARG A 422 10.05 27.12 -9.75
CA ARG A 422 11.08 26.59 -8.85
C ARG A 422 10.64 25.30 -8.16
N VAL A 423 9.45 25.27 -7.54
CA VAL A 423 8.92 24.05 -6.90
C VAL A 423 8.77 22.93 -7.94
N THR A 424 8.34 23.25 -9.15
CA THR A 424 8.25 22.27 -10.24
C THR A 424 9.62 21.68 -10.59
N GLY A 425 10.64 22.53 -10.70
CA GLY A 425 12.02 22.09 -10.92
C GLY A 425 12.54 21.20 -9.79
N ASP A 426 12.32 21.59 -8.54
CA ASP A 426 12.76 20.84 -7.35
C ASP A 426 12.05 19.46 -7.26
N LEU A 427 10.75 19.41 -7.55
CA LEU A 427 9.98 18.15 -7.58
C LEU A 427 10.46 17.20 -8.70
N LEU A 428 10.80 17.73 -9.88
CA LEU A 428 11.34 16.93 -10.98
C LEU A 428 12.74 16.41 -10.64
N ALA A 429 13.58 17.24 -10.02
CA ALA A 429 14.90 16.83 -9.53
C ALA A 429 14.79 15.71 -8.47
N GLU A 430 13.86 15.81 -7.52
CA GLU A 430 13.62 14.78 -6.50
C GLU A 430 13.29 13.41 -7.12
N ILE A 431 12.45 13.38 -8.17
CA ILE A 431 12.14 12.17 -8.92
C ILE A 431 13.37 11.64 -9.65
N ASP A 432 14.08 12.50 -10.39
CA ASP A 432 15.23 12.11 -11.18
C ASP A 432 16.35 11.53 -10.29
N GLU A 433 16.62 12.14 -9.14
CA GLU A 433 17.56 11.65 -8.14
C GLU A 433 17.16 10.27 -7.60
N THR A 434 15.88 10.09 -7.25
CA THR A 434 15.38 8.80 -6.72
C THR A 434 15.42 7.71 -7.79
N ALA A 435 15.08 8.04 -9.03
CA ALA A 435 15.16 7.14 -10.17
C ALA A 435 16.61 6.76 -10.53
N GLN A 436 17.53 7.71 -10.42
CA GLN A 436 18.97 7.47 -10.60
C GLN A 436 19.50 6.56 -9.49
N ALA A 437 19.13 6.79 -8.23
CA ALA A 437 19.52 5.94 -7.11
C ALA A 437 19.03 4.48 -7.30
N LEU A 438 17.82 4.29 -7.84
CA LEU A 438 17.30 2.97 -8.21
C LEU A 438 18.15 2.31 -9.31
N SER A 439 18.48 3.05 -10.38
CA SER A 439 19.32 2.58 -11.49
C SER A 439 20.73 2.19 -11.02
N GLU A 440 21.35 3.02 -10.17
CA GLU A 440 22.66 2.72 -9.57
C GLU A 440 22.62 1.48 -8.67
N ARG A 441 21.54 1.30 -7.89
CA ARG A 441 21.33 0.08 -7.11
C ARG A 441 21.16 -1.15 -8.00
N GLN A 442 20.35 -1.06 -9.06
CA GLN A 442 20.21 -2.12 -10.05
C GLN A 442 21.56 -2.50 -10.66
N HIS A 443 22.35 -1.51 -11.07
CA HIS A 443 23.67 -1.75 -11.66
C HIS A 443 24.62 -2.45 -10.68
N ARG A 444 24.71 -1.97 -9.43
CA ARG A 444 25.52 -2.62 -8.39
C ARG A 444 25.11 -4.08 -8.15
N LEU A 445 23.81 -4.36 -8.08
CA LEU A 445 23.32 -5.73 -7.89
C LEU A 445 23.56 -6.61 -9.12
N ALA A 446 23.45 -6.06 -10.33
CA ALA A 446 23.80 -6.77 -11.56
C ALA A 446 25.29 -7.12 -11.63
N GLU A 447 26.18 -6.20 -11.22
CA GLU A 447 27.62 -6.47 -11.12
C GLU A 447 27.93 -7.53 -10.06
N GLN A 448 27.29 -7.43 -8.88
CA GLN A 448 27.46 -8.42 -7.81
C GLN A 448 26.99 -9.80 -8.27
N HIS A 449 25.83 -9.88 -8.92
CA HIS A 449 25.31 -11.12 -9.48
C HIS A 449 26.27 -11.71 -10.53
N LYS A 450 26.80 -10.87 -11.44
CA LYS A 450 27.81 -11.30 -12.42
C LYS A 450 29.09 -11.82 -11.76
N ARG A 451 29.53 -11.23 -10.65
CA ARG A 451 30.71 -11.71 -9.91
C ARG A 451 30.43 -13.03 -9.21
N LEU A 452 29.25 -13.19 -8.61
CA LEU A 452 28.85 -14.42 -7.92
C LEU A 452 28.66 -15.58 -8.90
N SER A 453 28.05 -15.35 -10.07
CA SER A 453 27.85 -16.39 -11.09
C SER A 453 29.15 -16.90 -11.71
N LEU A 454 30.25 -16.14 -11.62
CA LEU A 454 31.58 -16.61 -12.01
C LEU A 454 32.22 -17.53 -10.96
N VAL A 455 31.86 -17.38 -9.69
CA VAL A 455 32.40 -18.17 -8.58
C VAL A 455 31.59 -19.45 -8.38
N ASP A 456 30.27 -19.35 -8.48
CA ASP A 456 29.34 -20.45 -8.31
C ASP A 456 28.25 -20.39 -9.40
N PRO A 457 28.48 -21.02 -10.58
CA PRO A 457 27.53 -20.97 -11.69
C PRO A 457 26.25 -21.76 -11.40
N ASP A 458 26.30 -22.72 -10.48
CA ASP A 458 25.15 -23.51 -10.05
C ASP A 458 24.47 -22.90 -8.81
N GLY A 459 25.20 -22.07 -8.06
CA GLY A 459 24.68 -21.25 -7.00
C GLY A 459 23.74 -20.19 -7.56
N ALA A 460 22.45 -20.41 -7.36
CA ALA A 460 21.45 -19.34 -7.40
C ALA A 460 21.78 -18.34 -6.27
N GLY A 461 22.80 -17.51 -6.50
CA GLY A 461 23.24 -16.53 -5.51
C GLY A 461 22.08 -15.62 -5.16
N ASN A 462 21.91 -15.37 -3.85
CA ASN A 462 20.83 -14.59 -3.27
C ASN A 462 20.54 -13.32 -4.08
N PHE A 463 19.53 -13.38 -4.94
CA PHE A 463 19.06 -12.21 -5.63
C PHE A 463 18.28 -11.39 -4.62
N HIS A 464 18.71 -10.15 -4.37
CA HIS A 464 18.14 -9.29 -3.34
C HIS A 464 16.80 -8.68 -3.83
N SER A 465 15.85 -9.53 -4.26
CA SER A 465 14.57 -9.13 -4.86
C SER A 465 13.82 -8.16 -3.97
N ILE A 466 13.86 -8.40 -2.66
CA ILE A 466 13.16 -7.55 -1.69
C ILE A 466 13.79 -6.16 -1.55
N GLU A 467 15.11 -6.04 -1.70
CA GLU A 467 15.78 -4.74 -1.67
C GLU A 467 15.40 -3.90 -2.89
N LEU A 468 15.38 -4.53 -4.07
CA LEU A 468 14.94 -3.88 -5.30
C LEU A 468 13.45 -3.54 -5.27
N TRP A 469 12.63 -4.42 -4.70
CA TRP A 469 11.20 -4.16 -4.48
C TRP A 469 11.01 -2.92 -3.61
N ARG A 470 11.71 -2.80 -2.47
CA ARG A 470 11.70 -1.60 -1.62
C ARG A 470 12.16 -0.36 -2.37
N ALA A 471 13.22 -0.47 -3.17
CA ALA A 471 13.73 0.65 -3.94
C ALA A 471 12.72 1.14 -4.99
N TRP A 472 12.01 0.22 -5.64
CA TRP A 472 10.91 0.56 -6.54
C TRP A 472 9.74 1.22 -5.80
N LEU A 473 9.33 0.69 -4.64
CA LEU A 473 8.28 1.31 -3.83
C LEU A 473 8.65 2.73 -3.38
N ALA A 474 9.91 2.98 -3.01
CA ALA A 474 10.38 4.32 -2.67
C ALA A 474 10.26 5.30 -3.85
N VAL A 475 10.64 4.87 -5.07
CA VAL A 475 10.45 5.67 -6.29
C VAL A 475 8.97 5.96 -6.54
N ARG A 476 8.11 4.95 -6.37
CA ARG A 476 6.67 5.10 -6.54
C ARG A 476 6.08 6.10 -5.54
N ASP A 477 6.44 6.00 -4.27
CA ASP A 477 5.90 6.86 -3.22
C ASP A 477 6.34 8.32 -3.43
N VAL A 478 7.60 8.56 -3.83
CA VAL A 478 8.09 9.90 -4.23
C VAL A 478 7.31 10.43 -5.44
N TYR A 479 7.09 9.59 -6.46
CA TYR A 479 6.31 9.98 -7.63
C TYR A 479 4.86 10.33 -7.29
N GLU A 480 4.19 9.53 -6.46
CA GLU A 480 2.80 9.78 -6.04
C GLU A 480 2.69 11.09 -5.24
N ASP A 481 3.67 11.39 -4.39
CA ASP A 481 3.74 12.65 -3.66
C ASP A 481 3.95 13.85 -4.61
N VAL A 482 4.91 13.74 -5.54
CA VAL A 482 5.15 14.77 -6.55
C VAL A 482 3.95 14.97 -7.47
N ALA A 483 3.28 13.90 -7.89
CA ALA A 483 2.07 13.97 -8.69
C ALA A 483 0.92 14.65 -7.94
N ARG A 484 0.81 14.43 -6.62
CA ARG A 484 -0.17 15.08 -5.75
C ARG A 484 0.09 16.58 -5.61
N VAL A 485 1.35 16.98 -5.41
CA VAL A 485 1.73 18.40 -5.25
C VAL A 485 1.74 19.11 -6.60
N GLY A 486 2.47 18.59 -7.58
CA GLY A 486 2.65 19.22 -8.88
C GLY A 486 1.43 19.12 -9.81
N GLY A 487 0.53 18.17 -9.56
CA GLY A 487 -0.63 17.90 -10.41
C GLY A 487 -0.24 17.29 -11.76
N GLU A 488 -1.18 17.33 -12.70
CA GLU A 488 -1.07 16.61 -13.98
C GLU A 488 0.12 17.08 -14.84
N GLN A 489 0.44 18.37 -14.85
CA GLN A 489 1.53 18.91 -15.66
C GLN A 489 2.89 18.33 -15.24
N VAL A 490 3.20 18.36 -13.93
CA VAL A 490 4.44 17.78 -13.40
C VAL A 490 4.46 16.26 -13.60
N ARG A 491 3.31 15.60 -13.42
CA ARG A 491 3.14 14.17 -13.65
C ARG A 491 3.50 13.76 -15.10
N ARG A 492 3.06 14.55 -16.09
CA ARG A 492 3.40 14.35 -17.52
C ARG A 492 4.88 14.56 -17.82
N LEU A 493 5.53 15.52 -17.15
CA LEU A 493 6.96 15.80 -17.31
C LEU A 493 7.84 14.72 -16.67
N ALA A 494 7.44 14.21 -15.50
CA ALA A 494 8.18 13.21 -14.76
C ALA A 494 8.07 11.79 -15.33
N PHE A 495 6.91 11.44 -15.90
CA PHE A 495 6.61 10.07 -16.31
C PHE A 495 7.63 9.47 -17.30
N PRO A 496 8.08 10.16 -18.37
CA PRO A 496 9.04 9.60 -19.32
C PRO A 496 10.38 9.18 -18.69
N THR A 497 10.88 9.94 -17.70
CA THR A 497 12.12 9.58 -17.01
C THR A 497 11.92 8.30 -16.20
N LEU A 498 10.83 8.21 -15.44
CA LEU A 498 10.52 7.03 -14.64
C LEU A 498 10.21 5.81 -15.49
N GLU A 499 9.42 5.98 -16.54
CA GLU A 499 9.05 4.93 -17.47
C GLU A 499 10.29 4.21 -18.01
N LYS A 500 11.28 4.98 -18.45
CA LYS A 500 12.55 4.45 -18.97
C LYS A 500 13.31 3.64 -17.93
N GLN A 501 13.40 4.11 -16.68
CA GLN A 501 14.15 3.40 -15.63
C GLN A 501 13.40 2.15 -15.15
N LEU A 502 12.10 2.28 -14.87
CA LEU A 502 11.28 1.18 -14.39
C LEU A 502 11.05 0.10 -15.45
N GLY A 503 10.91 0.48 -16.72
CA GLY A 503 10.84 -0.48 -17.83
C GLY A 503 12.13 -1.31 -17.96
N ARG A 504 13.30 -0.68 -17.79
CA ARG A 504 14.59 -1.40 -17.76
C ARG A 504 14.70 -2.32 -16.56
N LEU A 505 14.29 -1.87 -15.38
CA LEU A 505 14.26 -2.70 -14.18
C LEU A 505 13.36 -3.92 -14.38
N ALA A 506 12.12 -3.71 -14.82
CA ALA A 506 11.15 -4.78 -15.03
C ALA A 506 11.66 -5.83 -16.04
N LEU A 507 12.20 -5.39 -17.18
CA LEU A 507 12.78 -6.30 -18.17
C LEU A 507 14.00 -7.07 -17.62
N TRP A 508 14.87 -6.41 -16.85
CA TRP A 508 16.04 -7.06 -16.27
C TRP A 508 15.65 -8.10 -15.22
N VAL A 509 14.76 -7.75 -14.29
CA VAL A 509 14.23 -8.65 -13.26
C VAL A 509 13.53 -9.85 -13.91
N TRP A 510 12.76 -9.63 -14.98
CA TRP A 510 12.12 -10.70 -15.74
C TRP A 510 13.14 -11.61 -16.44
N GLN A 511 14.05 -11.06 -17.26
CA GLN A 511 14.92 -11.85 -18.12
C GLN A 511 16.07 -12.53 -17.38
N VAL A 512 16.63 -11.88 -16.36
CA VAL A 512 17.82 -12.36 -15.65
C VAL A 512 17.45 -13.24 -14.46
N HIS A 513 16.37 -12.90 -13.75
CA HIS A 513 16.02 -13.56 -12.49
C HIS A 513 14.72 -14.39 -12.54
N ASP A 514 14.01 -14.42 -13.69
CA ASP A 514 12.68 -15.05 -13.84
C ASP A 514 11.66 -14.56 -12.79
N GLU A 515 11.85 -13.31 -12.35
CA GLU A 515 11.06 -12.65 -11.30
C GLU A 515 9.83 -11.97 -11.90
N ARG A 516 9.02 -12.77 -12.59
CA ARG A 516 7.86 -12.30 -13.37
C ARG A 516 6.88 -11.52 -12.51
N GLY A 517 6.63 -11.98 -11.30
CA GLY A 517 5.67 -11.31 -10.42
C GLY A 517 6.10 -9.91 -10.01
N PHE A 518 7.41 -9.66 -9.98
CA PHE A 518 7.95 -8.33 -9.77
C PHE A 518 7.87 -7.48 -11.04
N ALA A 519 8.28 -8.02 -12.19
CA ALA A 519 8.15 -7.31 -13.46
C ALA A 519 6.68 -6.92 -13.76
N ASP A 520 5.73 -7.82 -13.53
CA ASP A 520 4.30 -7.59 -13.75
C ASP A 520 3.76 -6.49 -12.83
N ALA A 521 4.22 -6.41 -11.57
CA ALA A 521 3.83 -5.36 -10.65
C ALA A 521 4.25 -3.97 -11.16
N ILE A 522 5.48 -3.87 -11.68
CA ILE A 522 6.00 -2.63 -12.29
C ILE A 522 5.21 -2.31 -13.56
N PHE A 523 5.01 -3.27 -14.46
CA PHE A 523 4.28 -3.05 -15.71
C PHE A 523 2.81 -2.67 -15.48
N LEU A 524 2.13 -3.28 -14.51
CA LEU A 524 0.76 -2.94 -14.16
C LEU A 524 0.65 -1.51 -13.62
N TRP A 525 1.63 -1.08 -12.82
CA TRP A 525 1.70 0.30 -12.36
C TRP A 525 1.95 1.26 -13.52
N LEU A 526 2.95 0.99 -14.36
CA LEU A 526 3.26 1.80 -15.55
C LEU A 526 2.08 1.88 -16.53
N LEU A 527 1.33 0.79 -16.69
CA LEU A 527 0.13 0.75 -17.52
C LEU A 527 -0.94 1.70 -17.01
N ARG A 528 -1.29 1.61 -15.72
CA ARG A 528 -2.30 2.49 -15.10
C ARG A 528 -1.90 3.96 -15.21
N GLU A 529 -0.62 4.23 -15.03
CA GLU A 529 -0.05 5.56 -15.11
C GLU A 529 -0.11 6.12 -16.55
N ALA A 530 0.31 5.34 -17.54
CA ALA A 530 0.22 5.69 -18.95
C ALA A 530 -1.24 5.93 -19.39
N GLU A 531 -2.18 5.09 -18.93
CA GLU A 531 -3.62 5.27 -19.20
C GLU A 531 -4.16 6.56 -18.58
N ALA A 532 -3.81 6.85 -17.32
CA ALA A 532 -4.22 8.07 -16.63
C ALA A 532 -3.68 9.35 -17.30
N LEU A 533 -2.50 9.28 -17.92
CA LEU A 533 -1.89 10.39 -18.66
C LEU A 533 -2.31 10.45 -20.14
N GLY A 534 -3.09 9.47 -20.62
CA GLY A 534 -3.50 9.37 -22.02
C GLY A 534 -2.35 9.00 -22.99
N ASN A 535 -1.26 8.40 -22.49
CA ASN A 535 -0.16 7.92 -23.33
C ASN A 535 -0.47 6.51 -23.87
N THR A 536 -1.16 6.45 -25.01
CA THR A 536 -1.64 5.20 -25.59
C THR A 536 -0.50 4.27 -26.06
N ALA A 537 0.61 4.82 -26.57
CA ALA A 537 1.73 4.03 -27.07
C ALA A 537 2.42 3.24 -25.94
N SER A 538 2.67 3.89 -24.81
CA SER A 538 3.18 3.25 -23.60
C SER A 538 2.19 2.23 -23.05
N ALA A 539 0.90 2.58 -22.95
CA ALA A 539 -0.13 1.67 -22.47
C ALA A 539 -0.22 0.38 -23.31
N ASP A 540 -0.20 0.47 -24.64
CA ASP A 540 -0.22 -0.70 -25.53
C ASP A 540 1.01 -1.59 -25.34
N THR A 541 2.18 -0.98 -25.15
CA THR A 541 3.43 -1.71 -24.85
C THR A 541 3.30 -2.52 -23.55
N TYR A 542 2.75 -1.94 -22.49
CA TYR A 542 2.60 -2.64 -21.21
C TYR A 542 1.50 -3.69 -21.22
N ARG A 543 0.40 -3.48 -21.96
CA ARG A 543 -0.60 -4.52 -22.20
C ARG A 543 0.02 -5.72 -22.91
N HIS A 544 0.88 -5.48 -23.91
CA HIS A 544 1.59 -6.55 -24.59
C HIS A 544 2.54 -7.30 -23.64
N ASN A 545 3.35 -6.59 -22.85
CA ASN A 545 4.27 -7.22 -21.89
C ASN A 545 3.53 -8.07 -20.85
N LEU A 546 2.42 -7.56 -20.29
CA LEU A 546 1.58 -8.31 -19.36
C LEU A 546 0.94 -9.53 -20.05
N ALA A 547 0.48 -9.41 -21.30
CA ALA A 547 -0.10 -10.52 -22.04
C ALA A 547 0.92 -11.64 -22.36
N VAL A 548 2.19 -11.29 -22.57
CA VAL A 548 3.29 -12.26 -22.81
C VAL A 548 3.75 -12.93 -21.50
N SER A 549 3.45 -12.34 -20.34
CA SER A 549 3.80 -12.91 -19.04
C SER A 549 2.93 -14.13 -18.67
N PHE A 550 1.69 -14.18 -19.19
CA PHE A 550 0.73 -15.29 -19.04
C PHE A 550 0.95 -16.40 -20.06
#